data_AF-A0A514LJB7-F1
#
_entry.id   AF-A0A514LJB7-F1
#
_cell.length_a   1.000
_cell.length_b   1.000
_cell.length_c   1.000
_cell.angle_alpha   90.00
_cell.angle_beta   90.00
_cell.angle_gamma   90.00
#
_symmetry.space_group_name_H-M   'P 1'
#
loop_
_entity.id
_entity.type
_entity.pdbx_description
1 polymer ?
#
loop_
_entity_poly.entity_id
_entity_poly.type
_entity_poly.pdbx_seq_one_letter_code
_entity_poly.pdbx_strand_id
1 'polypeptide(L)' 'MELMTSYERRGIEKGKEQGIKQVALNLLSDGMDVQKVVELTGLTEPEVKELKNQQND' A
#
# COMPACT_ATOMS: atom_id res chain seq x y z
N MET A 1 -27.96 -5.35 15.58
CA MET A 1 -26.79 -4.71 14.95
C MET A 1 -25.66 -5.72 15.07
N GLU A 2 -25.20 -6.31 13.97
CA GLU A 2 -24.09 -7.26 14.02
C GLU A 2 -22.81 -6.53 14.42
N LEU A 3 -22.17 -7.01 15.48
CA LEU A 3 -20.87 -6.50 15.92
C LEU A 3 -19.80 -7.26 15.16
N MET A 4 -19.00 -6.53 14.37
CA MET A 4 -17.85 -7.09 13.66
C MET A 4 -16.89 -7.77 14.65
N THR A 5 -16.51 -9.00 14.35
CA THR A 5 -15.56 -9.77 15.14
C THR A 5 -14.13 -9.23 14.98
N SER A 6 -13.26 -9.58 15.94
CA SER A 6 -11.85 -9.19 15.88
C SER A 6 -11.13 -9.72 14.63
N TYR A 7 -11.50 -10.90 14.16
CA TYR A 7 -10.91 -11.51 12.96
C TYR A 7 -11.33 -10.79 11.68
N GLU A 8 -12.60 -10.40 11.58
CA GLU A 8 -13.11 -9.63 10.44
C GLU A 8 -12.45 -8.25 10.38
N ARG A 9 -12.31 -7.55 11.52
CA ARG A 9 -11.60 -6.27 11.58
C ARG A 9 -10.16 -6.39 11.10
N ARG A 10 -9.43 -7.39 11.62
CA ARG A 10 -8.03 -7.66 11.22
C ARG A 10 -7.93 -8.02 9.74
N GLY A 11 -8.90 -8.76 9.20
CA GLY A 11 -8.96 -9.08 7.77
C GLY A 11 -9.11 -7.84 6.91
N ILE A 12 -10.01 -6.93 7.29
CA ILE A 12 -10.22 -5.65 6.60
C ILE A 12 -8.98 -4.76 6.68
N GLU A 13 -8.36 -4.63 7.85
CA GLU A 13 -7.13 -3.84 8.04
C GLU A 13 -5.99 -4.38 7.15
N LYS A 14 -5.76 -5.69 7.17
CA LYS A 14 -4.75 -6.33 6.31
C LYS A 14 -5.06 -6.16 4.82
N GLY A 15 -6.32 -6.31 4.43
CA GLY A 15 -6.74 -6.13 3.04
C GLY A 15 -6.51 -4.71 2.55
N LYS A 16 -6.80 -3.70 3.38
CA LYS A 16 -6.50 -2.28 3.08
C LYS A 16 -5.00 -2.04 2.94
N GLU A 17 -4.19 -2.57 3.84
CA GLU A 17 -2.74 -2.44 3.80
C GLU A 17 -2.12 -3.11 2.56
N GLN A 18 -2.56 -4.33 2.23
CA GLN A 18 -2.09 -5.04 1.02
C GLN A 18 -2.54 -4.32 -0.25
N GLY A 19 -3.79 -3.85 -0.29
CA GLY A 19 -4.33 -3.10 -1.42
C GLY A 19 -3.56 -1.82 -1.70
N ILE A 20 -3.25 -1.03 -0.67
CA ILE A 20 -2.52 0.23 -0.86
C ILE A 20 -1.07 0.01 -1.33
N LYS A 21 -0.41 -1.04 -0.80
CA LYS A 21 0.93 -1.44 -1.25
C LYS A 21 0.93 -1.91 -2.71
N GLN A 22 -0.06 -2.70 -3.12
CA GLN A 22 -0.18 -3.14 -4.51
C GLN A 22 -0.41 -1.96 -5.48
N VAL A 23 -1.24 -0.99 -5.10
CA VAL A 23 -1.44 0.22 -5.90
C VAL A 23 -0.13 1.00 -6.03
N ALA A 24 0.61 1.20 -4.94
CA ALA A 24 1.91 1.87 -4.97
C ALA A 24 2.91 1.17 -5.91
N LEU A 25 3.00 -0.16 -5.84
CA LEU A 25 3.85 -0.96 -6.73
C LEU A 25 3.48 -0.77 -8.20
N ASN A 26 2.19 -0.85 -8.54
CA ASN A 26 1.73 -0.67 -9.91
C ASN A 26 2.08 0.73 -10.45
N LEU A 27 1.85 1.78 -9.65
CA LEU A 27 2.19 3.16 -10.04
C LEU A 27 3.70 3.32 -10.27
N LEU A 28 4.53 2.74 -9.41
CA LEU A 28 6.00 2.74 -9.58
C LEU A 28 6.42 1.98 -10.84
N SER A 29 5.81 0.83 -11.13
CA SER A 29 6.06 0.05 -12.35
C SER A 29 5.65 0.81 -13.62
N ASP A 30 4.62 1.64 -13.55
CA ASP A 30 4.20 2.53 -14.63
C ASP A 30 5.13 3.76 -14.79
N GLY A 31 6.22 3.82 -14.03
CA GLY A 31 7.24 4.88 -14.10
C GLY A 31 6.87 6.15 -13.34
N MET A 32 5.85 6.11 -12.48
CA MET A 32 5.48 7.25 -11.66
C MET A 32 6.57 7.58 -10.64
N ASP A 33 6.81 8.88 -10.43
CA ASP A 33 7.75 9.36 -9.42
C ASP A 33 7.31 9.04 -7.98
N VAL A 34 8.29 8.85 -7.11
CA VAL A 34 8.11 8.47 -5.69
C VAL A 34 7.25 9.49 -4.94
N GLN A 35 7.46 10.79 -5.13
CA GLN A 35 6.69 11.83 -4.44
C GLN A 35 5.22 11.80 -4.89
N LYS A 36 4.97 11.54 -6.16
CA LYS A 36 3.58 11.43 -6.65
C LYS A 36 2.88 10.17 -6.10
N VAL A 37 3.61 9.06 -5.97
CA VAL A 37 3.08 7.85 -5.34
C VAL A 37 2.75 8.06 -3.86
N VAL A 38 3.61 8.76 -3.11
CA VAL A 38 3.35 9.16 -1.72
C VAL A 38 2.05 9.96 -1.62
N GLU A 39 1.88 10.98 -2.48
CA GLU A 39 0.68 11.83 -2.50
C GLU A 39 -0.60 11.03 -2.78
N LEU A 40 -0.57 10.09 -3.73
CA LEU A 40 -1.76 9.34 -4.15
C LEU A 40 -2.14 8.19 -3.22
N THR A 41 -1.16 7.59 -2.55
CA THR A 41 -1.38 6.39 -1.72
C THR A 41 -1.44 6.70 -0.23
N GLY A 42 -0.90 7.84 0.20
CA GLY A 42 -0.76 8.19 1.61
C GLY A 42 0.30 7.36 2.35
N LEU A 43 1.06 6.53 1.64
CA LEU A 43 2.26 5.88 2.17
C LEU A 43 3.36 6.92 2.38
N THR A 44 4.23 6.67 3.34
CA THR A 44 5.40 7.51 3.58
C THR A 44 6.47 7.29 2.50
N GLU A 45 7.32 8.30 2.30
CA GLU A 45 8.42 8.19 1.34
C GLU A 45 9.36 6.99 1.60
N PRO A 46 9.73 6.65 2.86
CA PRO A 46 10.47 5.43 3.14
C PRO A 46 9.75 4.16 2.68
N GLU A 47 8.44 4.02 2.95
CA GLU A 47 7.67 2.84 2.55
C GLU A 47 7.62 2.69 1.01
N VAL A 48 7.43 3.79 0.28
CA VAL A 48 7.42 3.76 -1.19
C VAL A 48 8.82 3.42 -1.74
N LYS A 49 9.89 3.91 -1.12
CA LYS A 49 11.28 3.56 -1.49
C LYS A 49 11.60 2.10 -1.23
N GLU A 50 11.14 1.54 -0.11
CA GLU A 50 11.28 0.11 0.19
C GLU A 50 10.54 -0.74 -0.84
N LEU A 51 9.31 -0.39 -1.20
CA LEU A 51 8.54 -1.09 -2.24
C LEU A 51 9.24 -1.01 -3.60
N LYS A 52 9.82 0.15 -3.95
CA LYS A 52 10.58 0.31 -5.20
C LYS A 52 11.82 -0.58 -5.22
N ASN A 53 12.52 -0.74 -4.10
CA ASN A 53 13.69 -1.60 -4.03
C ASN A 53 13.32 -3.09 -4.18
N GLN A 54 12.20 -3.52 -3.59
CA GLN A 54 11.68 -4.89 -3.72
C GLN A 54 11.29 -5.29 -5.16
N GLN A 55 11.02 -4.32 -6.05
CA GLN A 55 10.78 -4.60 -7.48
C GLN A 55 12.05 -4.89 -8.28
N ASN A 56 13.21 -4.49 -7.77
CA ASN A 56 14.50 -4.61 -8.48
C ASN A 56 15.33 -5.83 -8.03
N ASP A 57 14.84 -6.61 -7.08
CA ASP A 57 15.39 -7.90 -6.63
C ASP A 57 14.68 -9.07 -7.33
#